data_AF-A0A534Q2K5-F1
#
_entry.id   AF-A0A534Q2K5-F1
#
_cell.length_a   1.000
_cell.length_b   1.000
_cell.length_c   1.000
_cell.angle_alpha   90.00
_cell.angle_beta   90.00
_cell.angle_gamma   90.00
#
_symmetry.space_group_name_H-M   'P 1'
#
loop_
_entity.id
_entity.type
_entity.pdbx_description
1 polymer ?
#
loop_
_entity_poly.entity_id
_entity_poly.type
_entity_poly.pdbx_seq_one_letter_code
_entity_poly.pdbx_strand_id
1 'polypeptide(L)'
;TGPDDEAAFLYDLLVDTARARRSYYYSEICRTARRRGVTPDYVVDRAVVLLGAMAERRRMDLYRILGIAPLSPGDVIRQRWLEVARTTHPDVGGDGVRFRQAKQAYEILRDPVRRADYERFWLRALGPFERVVPADAAPVAPPLEPAVLEAPERPAPPAAAPPPSQTAATLLWDATRLLQAREALDQRFEHDGGIGGLLFRLETALAAVECGEIDRLRAEVDGLAVTLTSWRDQLAAVAELKRRLDA
;
A
#
# COMPACT_ATOMS: atom_id res chain seq x y z
N THR A 1 5.07 -13.46 -6.98
CA THR A 1 4.34 -12.22 -7.29
C THR A 1 2.91 -12.44 -6.84
N GLY A 2 2.47 -11.76 -5.79
CA GLY A 2 1.04 -11.71 -5.47
C GLY A 2 0.29 -10.96 -6.59
N PRO A 3 -1.05 -11.12 -6.71
CA PRO A 3 -1.83 -10.29 -7.62
C PRO A 3 -1.67 -8.82 -7.21
N ASP A 4 -1.68 -7.90 -8.18
CA ASP A 4 -1.46 -6.46 -7.92
C ASP A 4 -2.50 -5.88 -6.92
N ASP A 5 -3.68 -6.50 -6.83
CA ASP A 5 -4.73 -6.23 -5.85
C ASP A 5 -4.25 -6.41 -4.39
N GLU A 6 -3.41 -7.40 -4.12
CA GLU A 6 -2.82 -7.65 -2.79
C GLU A 6 -1.83 -6.53 -2.44
N ALA A 7 -1.04 -6.06 -3.41
CA ALA A 7 -0.12 -4.95 -3.23
C ALA A 7 -0.84 -3.62 -3.02
N ALA A 8 -1.97 -3.40 -3.71
CA ALA A 8 -2.86 -2.26 -3.49
C ALA A 8 -3.48 -2.30 -2.08
N PHE A 9 -4.09 -3.43 -1.70
CA PHE A 9 -4.67 -3.63 -0.37
C PHE A 9 -3.65 -3.42 0.77
N LEU A 10 -2.44 -3.97 0.65
CA LEU A 10 -1.38 -3.78 1.65
C LEU A 10 -0.92 -2.31 1.74
N TYR A 11 -0.88 -1.58 0.63
CA TYR A 11 -0.58 -0.16 0.64
C TYR A 11 -1.70 0.65 1.31
N ASP A 12 -2.96 0.38 0.99
CA ASP A 12 -4.11 1.06 1.60
C ASP A 12 -4.23 0.76 3.10
N LEU A 13 -3.91 -0.48 3.51
CA LEU A 13 -3.81 -0.85 4.93
C LEU A 13 -2.69 -0.09 5.66
N LEU A 14 -1.54 0.13 5.02
CA LEU A 14 -0.47 0.99 5.57
C LEU A 14 -0.93 2.45 5.68
N VAL A 15 -1.58 2.98 4.65
CA VAL A 15 -2.14 4.35 4.63
C VAL A 15 -3.17 4.54 5.75
N ASP A 16 -4.07 3.58 5.95
CA ASP A 16 -5.04 3.66 7.04
C ASP A 16 -4.38 3.49 8.42
N THR A 17 -3.42 2.56 8.56
CA THR A 17 -2.63 2.39 9.79
C THR A 17 -1.93 3.68 10.21
N ALA A 18 -1.37 4.42 9.25
CA ALA A 18 -0.73 5.72 9.49
C ALA A 18 -1.71 6.81 9.99
N ARG A 19 -3.03 6.63 9.87
CA ARG A 19 -4.05 7.52 10.48
C ARG A 19 -4.22 7.29 11.98
N ALA A 20 -3.58 6.29 12.56
CA ALA A 20 -3.58 5.98 13.99
C ALA A 20 -5.01 5.93 14.57
N ARG A 21 -5.32 6.79 15.55
CA ARG A 21 -6.65 6.90 16.19
C ARG A 21 -7.82 7.21 15.23
N ARG A 22 -7.54 7.63 13.99
CA ARG A 22 -8.55 7.86 12.93
C ARG A 22 -8.67 6.68 11.95
N SER A 23 -7.88 5.62 12.13
CA SER A 23 -8.04 4.34 11.42
C SER A 23 -9.29 3.63 11.91
N TYR A 24 -10.05 3.05 10.98
CA TYR A 24 -11.17 2.16 11.31
C TYR A 24 -10.70 0.90 12.08
N TYR A 25 -9.46 0.47 11.85
CA TYR A 25 -8.87 -0.74 12.41
C TYR A 25 -7.97 -0.48 13.63
N TYR A 26 -8.02 0.71 14.24
CA TYR A 26 -7.16 1.07 15.38
C TYR A 26 -7.24 0.11 16.57
N SER A 27 -8.42 -0.49 16.80
CA SER A 27 -8.63 -1.51 17.84
C SER A 27 -7.85 -2.81 17.57
N GLU A 28 -7.79 -3.25 16.30
CA GLU A 28 -7.00 -4.41 15.87
C GLU A 28 -5.50 -4.11 15.83
N ILE A 29 -5.10 -2.87 15.47
CA ILE A 29 -3.71 -2.40 15.64
C ILE A 29 -3.32 -2.51 17.11
N CYS A 30 -4.13 -2.00 18.04
CA CYS A 30 -3.89 -2.10 19.49
C CYS A 30 -3.89 -3.54 20.02
N ARG A 31 -4.69 -4.45 19.45
CA ARG A 31 -4.71 -5.87 19.81
C ARG A 31 -3.45 -6.59 19.31
N THR A 32 -3.07 -6.35 18.06
CA THR A 32 -1.94 -6.99 17.40
C THR A 32 -0.61 -6.51 17.98
N ALA A 33 -0.47 -5.20 18.23
CA ALA A 33 0.69 -4.60 18.88
C ALA A 33 0.96 -5.26 20.25
N ARG A 34 -0.07 -5.34 21.11
CA ARG A 34 0.02 -6.03 22.42
C ARG A 34 0.39 -7.51 22.30
N ARG A 35 -0.20 -8.26 21.35
CA ARG A 35 0.17 -9.68 21.09
C ARG A 35 1.61 -9.85 20.60
N ARG A 36 2.21 -8.81 20.01
CA ARG A 36 3.59 -8.80 19.49
C ARG A 36 4.59 -8.13 20.45
N GLY A 37 4.15 -7.64 21.61
CA GLY A 37 5.00 -6.96 22.59
C GLY A 37 5.45 -5.55 22.18
N VAL A 38 4.76 -4.90 21.23
CA VAL A 38 5.07 -3.54 20.76
C VAL A 38 3.95 -2.55 21.09
N THR A 39 4.25 -1.25 21.10
CA THR A 39 3.22 -0.21 21.29
C THR A 39 2.43 0.04 19.99
N PRO A 40 1.18 0.52 20.06
CA PRO A 40 0.43 0.91 18.87
C PRO A 40 1.12 2.04 18.11
N ASP A 41 1.68 3.01 18.83
CA ASP A 41 2.41 4.16 18.26
C ASP A 41 3.64 3.68 17.44
N TYR A 42 4.39 2.70 17.92
CA TYR A 42 5.50 2.10 17.14
C TYR A 42 5.03 1.48 15.82
N VAL A 43 3.84 0.88 15.77
CA VAL A 43 3.26 0.33 14.53
C VAL A 43 2.86 1.46 13.56
N VAL A 44 2.29 2.56 14.08
CA VAL A 44 1.95 3.76 13.32
C VAL A 44 3.20 4.41 12.75
N ASP A 45 4.21 4.68 13.59
CA ASP A 45 5.49 5.27 13.18
C ASP A 45 6.17 4.42 12.10
N ARG A 46 6.13 3.09 12.26
CA ARG A 46 6.68 2.18 11.26
C ARG A 46 5.92 2.25 9.94
N ALA A 47 4.59 2.36 9.97
CA ALA A 47 3.77 2.55 8.77
C ALA A 47 4.08 3.88 8.07
N VAL A 48 4.20 4.99 8.82
CA VAL A 48 4.57 6.32 8.29
C VAL A 48 5.95 6.28 7.63
N VAL A 49 6.96 5.68 8.28
CA VAL A 49 8.32 5.53 7.72
C VAL A 49 8.31 4.67 6.45
N LEU A 50 7.55 3.56 6.43
CA LEU A 50 7.43 2.71 5.25
C LEU A 50 6.74 3.43 4.09
N LEU A 51 5.66 4.18 4.34
CA LEU A 51 4.98 4.99 3.33
C LEU A 51 5.89 6.09 2.77
N GLY A 52 6.66 6.77 3.64
CA GLY A 52 7.66 7.75 3.21
C GLY A 52 8.72 7.14 2.31
N ALA A 53 9.29 6.00 2.70
CA ALA A 53 10.25 5.25 1.89
C ALA A 53 9.65 4.76 0.55
N MET A 54 8.40 4.30 0.54
CA MET A 54 7.69 3.89 -0.67
C MET A 54 7.38 5.09 -1.59
N ALA A 55 7.03 6.25 -1.03
CA ALA A 55 6.75 7.46 -1.79
C ALA A 55 8.03 8.02 -2.44
N GLU A 56 9.13 8.09 -1.68
CA GLU A 56 10.42 8.54 -2.21
C GLU A 56 10.97 7.55 -3.25
N ARG A 57 10.79 6.24 -3.01
CA ARG A 57 11.07 5.20 -4.01
C ARG A 57 10.26 5.40 -5.31
N ARG A 58 8.95 5.70 -5.22
CA ARG A 58 8.15 6.01 -6.42
C ARG A 58 8.64 7.29 -7.12
N ARG A 59 9.23 8.25 -6.41
CA ARG A 59 9.83 9.46 -7.01
C ARG A 59 11.17 9.19 -7.70
N MET A 60 12.00 8.33 -7.13
CA MET A 60 13.33 7.98 -7.65
C MET A 60 13.34 6.81 -8.65
N ASP A 61 12.20 6.17 -8.92
CA ASP A 61 12.12 5.07 -9.87
C ASP A 61 12.38 5.55 -11.31
N LEU A 62 13.53 5.16 -11.86
CA LEU A 62 13.99 5.53 -13.20
C LEU A 62 13.03 5.09 -14.30
N TYR A 63 12.33 3.96 -14.13
CA TYR A 63 11.30 3.51 -15.07
C TYR A 63 10.11 4.47 -15.05
N ARG A 64 9.67 4.89 -13.86
CA ARG A 64 8.58 5.84 -13.69
C ARG A 64 8.94 7.26 -14.14
N ILE A 65 10.18 7.70 -13.95
CA ILE A 65 10.71 8.97 -14.46
C ILE A 65 10.66 9.03 -16.00
N LEU A 66 10.92 7.89 -16.68
CA LEU A 66 10.75 7.76 -18.14
C LEU A 66 9.31 7.45 -18.58
N GLY A 67 8.35 7.30 -17.66
CA GLY A 67 6.95 7.00 -17.97
C GLY A 67 6.70 5.59 -18.54
N ILE A 68 7.55 4.61 -18.19
CA ILE A 68 7.51 3.23 -18.71
C ILE A 68 7.25 2.21 -17.60
N ALA A 69 6.78 1.02 -18.01
CA ALA A 69 6.60 -0.10 -17.09
C ALA A 69 7.96 -0.58 -16.53
N PRO A 70 8.02 -1.04 -15.26
CA PRO A 70 9.21 -1.71 -14.72
C PRO A 70 9.67 -2.84 -15.63
N LEU A 71 10.98 -3.07 -15.70
CA LEU A 71 11.62 -4.11 -16.51
C LEU A 71 11.39 -4.01 -18.04
N SER A 72 10.81 -2.92 -18.56
CA SER A 72 10.61 -2.68 -20.00
C SER A 72 11.86 -2.98 -20.85
N PRO A 73 11.74 -3.52 -22.08
CA PRO A 73 12.89 -3.83 -22.92
C PRO A 73 13.66 -2.57 -23.37
N GLY A 74 14.93 -2.75 -23.74
CA GLY A 74 15.84 -1.65 -24.12
C GLY A 74 15.32 -0.75 -25.24
N ASP A 75 14.60 -1.32 -26.21
CA ASP A 75 14.02 -0.56 -27.33
C ASP A 75 12.90 0.38 -26.88
N VAL A 76 12.06 -0.06 -25.94
CA VAL A 76 11.00 0.78 -25.34
C VAL A 76 11.61 1.91 -24.50
N ILE A 77 12.65 1.62 -23.71
CA ILE A 77 13.42 2.63 -22.97
C ILE A 77 13.97 3.69 -23.94
N ARG A 78 14.56 3.28 -25.06
CA ARG A 78 15.12 4.17 -26.08
C ARG A 78 14.06 5.01 -26.79
N GLN A 79 12.95 4.41 -27.21
CA GLN A 79 11.85 5.14 -27.86
C GLN A 79 11.27 6.22 -26.93
N ARG A 80 10.97 5.84 -25.69
CA ARG A 80 10.37 6.74 -24.70
C ARG A 80 11.31 7.87 -24.27
N TRP A 81 12.61 7.60 -24.15
CA TRP A 81 13.61 8.66 -24.00
C TRP A 81 13.57 9.67 -25.17
N LEU A 82 13.49 9.21 -26.43
CA LEU A 82 13.44 10.11 -27.59
C LEU A 82 12.16 10.97 -27.61
N GLU A 83 11.03 10.42 -27.19
CA GLU A 83 9.76 11.15 -27.04
C GLU A 83 9.86 12.22 -25.94
N VAL A 84 10.29 11.85 -24.74
CA VAL A 84 10.45 12.76 -23.59
C VAL A 84 11.47 13.84 -23.88
N ALA A 85 12.60 13.50 -24.53
CA ALA A 85 13.63 14.45 -24.89
C ALA A 85 13.12 15.51 -25.88
N ARG A 86 12.23 15.14 -26.81
CA ARG A 86 11.62 16.09 -27.78
C ARG A 86 10.61 17.03 -27.15
N THR A 87 9.79 16.54 -26.21
CA THR A 87 8.73 17.33 -25.56
C THR A 87 9.23 18.20 -24.41
N THR A 88 10.35 17.81 -23.79
CA THR A 88 10.84 18.43 -22.54
C THR A 88 12.12 19.24 -22.74
N HIS A 89 12.63 19.37 -23.97
CA HIS A 89 13.87 20.13 -24.23
C HIS A 89 13.70 21.61 -23.84
N PRO A 90 14.68 22.24 -23.15
CA PRO A 90 14.59 23.65 -22.78
C PRO A 90 14.43 24.58 -24.00
N ASP A 91 15.08 24.25 -25.12
CA ASP A 91 15.03 25.04 -26.36
C ASP A 91 13.63 25.12 -27.01
N VAL A 92 12.69 24.22 -26.65
CA VAL A 92 11.27 24.28 -27.09
C VAL A 92 10.34 24.77 -25.98
N GLY A 93 10.89 25.37 -24.91
CA GLY A 93 10.12 25.83 -23.75
C GLY A 93 9.76 24.74 -22.74
N GLY A 94 10.42 23.58 -22.79
CA GLY A 94 10.18 22.46 -21.89
C GLY A 94 10.79 22.62 -20.49
N ASP A 95 10.32 21.80 -19.54
CA ASP A 95 10.81 21.79 -18.16
C ASP A 95 12.21 21.18 -18.06
N GLY A 96 13.23 22.04 -18.00
CA GLY A 96 14.62 21.65 -17.86
C GLY A 96 14.96 20.82 -16.61
N VAL A 97 14.12 20.81 -15.56
CA VAL A 97 14.28 19.92 -14.40
C VAL A 97 13.89 18.50 -14.79
N ARG A 98 12.70 18.31 -15.37
CA ARG A 98 12.23 17.01 -15.88
C ARG A 98 13.15 16.45 -16.95
N PHE A 99 13.66 17.29 -17.86
CA PHE A 99 14.62 16.85 -18.88
C PHE A 99 15.90 16.26 -18.26
N ARG A 100 16.46 16.91 -17.22
CA ARG A 100 17.64 16.38 -16.51
C ARG A 100 17.35 15.06 -15.79
N GLN A 101 16.19 14.94 -15.13
CA GLN A 101 15.77 13.70 -14.48
C GLN A 101 15.59 12.54 -15.47
N ALA A 102 14.88 12.78 -16.58
CA ALA A 102 14.70 11.79 -17.65
C ALA A 102 16.03 11.38 -18.29
N LYS A 103 16.95 12.33 -18.50
CA LYS A 103 18.29 12.05 -19.03
C LYS A 103 19.08 11.14 -18.10
N GLN A 104 19.13 11.46 -16.80
CA GLN A 104 19.82 10.64 -15.79
C GLN A 104 19.24 9.23 -15.70
N ALA A 105 17.90 9.09 -15.76
CA ALA A 105 17.24 7.79 -15.79
C ALA A 105 17.62 6.98 -17.04
N TYR A 106 17.62 7.60 -18.22
CA TYR A 106 18.04 6.95 -19.47
C TYR A 106 19.52 6.54 -19.45
N GLU A 107 20.42 7.36 -18.91
CA GLU A 107 21.86 7.05 -18.83
C GLU A 107 22.18 5.82 -17.98
N ILE A 108 21.34 5.50 -16.98
CA ILE A 108 21.45 4.28 -16.16
C ILE A 108 20.75 3.10 -16.84
N LEU A 109 19.52 3.30 -17.35
CA LEU A 109 18.69 2.21 -17.89
C LEU A 109 19.11 1.73 -19.30
N ARG A 110 19.87 2.54 -20.05
CA ARG A 110 20.42 2.18 -21.37
C ARG A 110 21.58 1.17 -21.26
N ASP A 111 22.37 1.25 -20.20
CA ASP A 111 23.51 0.36 -19.98
C ASP A 111 23.01 -0.93 -19.30
N PRO A 112 23.15 -2.11 -19.93
CA PRO A 112 22.62 -3.36 -19.37
C PRO A 112 23.28 -3.75 -18.05
N VAL A 113 24.53 -3.35 -17.79
CA VAL A 113 25.24 -3.65 -16.54
C VAL A 113 24.67 -2.78 -15.43
N ARG A 114 24.64 -1.46 -15.63
CA ARG A 114 24.08 -0.50 -14.66
C ARG A 114 22.59 -0.76 -14.38
N ARG A 115 21.85 -1.14 -15.41
CA ARG A 115 20.45 -1.58 -15.28
C ARG A 115 20.34 -2.84 -14.42
N ALA A 116 21.15 -3.86 -14.64
CA ALA A 116 21.13 -5.09 -13.85
C ALA A 116 21.53 -4.83 -12.38
N ASP A 117 22.49 -3.95 -12.13
CA ASP A 117 22.89 -3.53 -10.79
C ASP A 117 21.77 -2.74 -10.09
N TYR A 118 21.11 -1.82 -10.80
CA TYR A 118 19.91 -1.10 -10.34
C TYR A 118 18.79 -2.09 -9.98
N GLU A 119 18.42 -3.00 -10.89
CA GLU A 119 17.40 -4.02 -10.67
C GLU A 119 17.76 -4.95 -9.49
N ARG A 120 19.02 -5.38 -9.36
CA ARG A 120 19.51 -6.20 -8.25
C ARG A 120 19.46 -5.46 -6.91
N PHE A 121 19.83 -4.18 -6.89
CA PHE A 121 19.70 -3.33 -5.71
C PHE A 121 18.23 -3.26 -5.26
N TRP A 122 17.29 -3.07 -6.19
CA TRP A 122 15.87 -3.01 -5.87
C TRP A 122 15.25 -4.34 -5.47
N LEU A 123 15.72 -5.45 -6.04
CA LEU A 123 15.35 -6.81 -5.61
C LEU A 123 15.81 -7.06 -4.18
N ARG A 124 17.02 -6.62 -3.80
CA ARG A 124 17.50 -6.72 -2.41
C ARG A 124 16.71 -5.81 -1.47
N ALA A 125 16.37 -4.60 -1.90
CA ALA A 125 15.51 -3.68 -1.14
C ALA A 125 14.01 -4.08 -1.10
N LEU A 126 13.60 -5.10 -1.87
CA LEU A 126 12.28 -5.74 -1.85
C LEU A 126 12.31 -7.17 -1.31
N GLY A 127 13.48 -7.67 -0.91
CA GLY A 127 13.59 -9.01 -0.35
C GLY A 127 12.63 -9.16 0.84
N PRO A 128 12.13 -10.38 1.12
CA PRO A 128 11.39 -10.63 2.35
C PRO A 128 12.17 -10.02 3.51
N PHE A 129 11.50 -9.30 4.41
CA PHE A 129 12.16 -8.70 5.57
C PHE A 129 12.76 -9.83 6.41
N GLU A 130 14.03 -10.14 6.14
CA GLU A 130 14.82 -11.07 6.91
C GLU A 130 14.72 -10.59 8.35
N ARG A 131 14.21 -11.46 9.23
CA ARG A 131 14.02 -11.10 10.63
C ARG A 131 15.38 -10.67 11.13
N VAL A 132 15.54 -9.37 11.38
CA VAL A 132 16.67 -8.83 12.12
C VAL A 132 16.51 -9.32 13.55
N VAL A 133 16.96 -10.55 13.76
CA VAL A 133 17.34 -11.07 15.06
C VAL A 133 18.46 -10.13 15.51
N PRO A 134 18.31 -9.41 16.64
CA PRO A 134 19.37 -8.55 17.15
C PRO A 134 20.66 -9.38 17.28
N ALA A 135 21.82 -8.79 16.99
CA ALA A 135 23.10 -9.53 17.02
C ALA A 135 23.39 -10.15 18.41
N ASP A 136 22.80 -9.60 19.47
CA ASP A 136 22.92 -10.07 20.85
C ASP A 136 21.86 -11.12 21.26
N ALA A 137 20.88 -11.40 20.40
CA ALA A 137 19.92 -12.48 20.61
C ALA A 137 20.58 -13.83 20.25
N ALA A 138 21.27 -14.40 21.24
CA ALA A 138 21.86 -15.74 21.16
C ALA A 138 20.87 -16.75 20.55
N PRO A 139 21.34 -17.70 19.72
CA PRO A 139 20.48 -18.66 19.07
C PRO A 139 19.74 -19.48 20.13
N VAL A 140 18.45 -19.19 20.30
CA VAL A 140 17.56 -19.98 21.15
C VAL A 140 17.46 -21.36 20.53
N ALA A 141 18.19 -22.31 21.11
CA ALA A 141 18.09 -23.71 20.74
C ALA A 141 16.62 -24.14 20.80
N PRO A 142 16.13 -24.94 19.83
CA PRO A 142 14.78 -25.48 19.91
C PRO A 142 14.62 -26.20 21.26
N PRO A 143 13.46 -26.11 21.92
CA PRO A 143 13.24 -26.80 23.19
C PRO A 143 13.51 -28.29 23.00
N LEU A 144 14.48 -28.82 23.74
CA LEU A 144 14.70 -30.26 23.79
C LEU A 144 13.46 -30.88 24.42
N GLU A 145 12.70 -31.64 23.63
CA GLU A 145 11.59 -32.43 24.14
C GLU A 145 12.12 -33.38 25.21
N PRO A 146 11.45 -33.48 26.39
CA PRO A 146 11.93 -34.34 27.45
C PRO A 146 11.87 -35.80 26.98
N ALA A 147 13.01 -36.49 27.08
CA ALA A 147 13.16 -37.87 26.62
C ALA A 147 12.09 -38.79 27.24
N VAL A 148 11.15 -39.24 26.41
CA VAL A 148 10.17 -40.26 26.78
C VAL A 148 10.91 -41.60 26.89
N LEU A 149 10.88 -42.19 28.09
CA LEU A 149 11.41 -43.53 28.32
C LEU A 149 10.67 -44.54 27.42
N GLU A 150 11.42 -45.31 26.64
CA GLU A 150 10.88 -46.33 25.74
C GLU A 150 10.15 -47.42 26.54
N ALA A 151 8.86 -47.60 26.25
CA ALA A 151 8.09 -48.76 26.67
C ALA A 151 8.09 -49.80 25.53
N PRO A 152 8.09 -51.11 25.83
CA PRO A 152 8.37 -52.15 24.83
C PRO A 152 7.32 -52.22 23.72
N GLU A 153 7.80 -52.51 22.50
CA GLU A 153 6.99 -52.55 21.28
C GLU A 153 5.77 -53.47 21.38
N ARG A 154 4.63 -52.98 20.89
CA ARG A 154 3.51 -53.84 20.47
C ARG A 154 3.60 -54.05 18.96
N PRO A 155 3.33 -55.27 18.45
CA PRO A 155 3.42 -55.56 17.02
C PRO A 155 2.37 -54.76 16.23
N ALA A 156 2.77 -54.25 15.06
CA ALA A 156 1.95 -53.38 14.23
C ALA A 156 0.78 -54.13 13.54
N PRO A 157 -0.41 -53.52 13.44
CA PRO A 157 -1.46 -53.98 12.53
C PRO A 157 -1.12 -53.63 11.06
N PRO A 158 -1.70 -54.35 10.07
CA PRO A 158 -1.32 -54.23 8.67
C PRO A 158 -1.75 -52.90 8.03
N ALA A 159 -1.03 -52.52 6.95
CA ALA A 159 -1.15 -51.23 6.27
C ALA A 159 -2.59 -50.89 5.84
N ALA A 160 -3.11 -49.75 6.34
CA ALA A 160 -4.33 -49.14 5.85
C ALA A 160 -4.07 -48.27 4.61
N ALA A 161 -5.08 -48.18 3.73
CA ALA A 161 -5.05 -47.42 2.49
C ALA A 161 -4.76 -45.91 2.67
N PRO A 162 -4.29 -45.19 1.62
CA PRO A 162 -4.05 -43.75 1.70
C PRO A 162 -5.32 -42.98 2.11
N PRO A 163 -5.20 -41.93 2.94
CA PRO A 163 -6.35 -41.23 3.48
C PRO A 163 -7.10 -40.44 2.38
N PRO A 164 -8.43 -40.31 2.47
CA PRO A 164 -9.20 -39.45 1.59
C PRO A 164 -8.77 -37.97 1.74
N SER A 165 -8.99 -37.19 0.68
CA SER A 165 -8.54 -35.81 0.53
C SER A 165 -8.87 -34.91 1.72
N GLN A 166 -7.84 -34.60 2.53
CA GLN A 166 -7.94 -33.75 3.72
C GLN A 166 -8.59 -32.38 3.41
N THR A 167 -8.40 -31.87 2.19
CA THR A 167 -8.99 -30.64 1.66
C THR A 167 -10.51 -30.56 1.84
N ALA A 168 -11.25 -31.65 1.63
CA ALA A 168 -12.72 -31.62 1.75
C ALA A 168 -13.17 -31.42 3.21
N ALA A 169 -12.50 -32.08 4.16
CA ALA A 169 -12.79 -31.94 5.58
C ALA A 169 -12.40 -30.55 6.13
N THR A 170 -11.27 -30.00 5.69
CA THR A 170 -10.84 -28.65 6.07
C THR A 170 -11.80 -27.57 5.54
N LEU A 171 -12.18 -27.64 4.26
CA LEU A 171 -13.13 -26.69 3.66
C LEU A 171 -14.52 -26.74 4.34
N LEU A 172 -14.98 -27.93 4.75
CA LEU A 172 -16.24 -28.07 5.49
C LEU A 172 -16.16 -27.44 6.90
N TRP A 173 -15.01 -27.57 7.55
CA TRP A 173 -14.75 -26.98 8.88
C TRP A 173 -14.67 -25.45 8.81
N ASP A 174 -13.96 -24.90 7.82
CA ASP A 174 -13.89 -23.45 7.61
C ASP A 174 -15.27 -22.86 7.26
N ALA A 175 -16.05 -23.55 6.43
CA ALA A 175 -17.41 -23.14 6.08
C ALA A 175 -18.35 -23.13 7.31
N THR A 176 -18.34 -24.17 8.15
CA THR A 176 -19.16 -24.21 9.37
C THR A 176 -18.74 -23.13 10.37
N ARG A 177 -17.44 -22.85 10.49
CA ARG A 177 -16.91 -21.78 11.33
C ARG A 177 -17.33 -20.37 10.87
N LEU A 178 -17.38 -20.12 9.56
CA LEU A 178 -17.87 -18.86 8.99
C LEU A 178 -19.38 -18.67 9.22
N LEU A 179 -20.18 -19.74 9.10
CA LEU A 179 -21.61 -19.71 9.41
C LEU A 179 -21.85 -19.39 10.89
N GLN A 180 -21.15 -20.07 11.81
CA GLN A 180 -21.21 -19.80 13.25
C GLN A 180 -20.77 -18.37 13.60
N ALA A 181 -19.73 -17.84 12.94
CA ALA A 181 -19.27 -16.47 13.16
C ALA A 181 -20.31 -15.43 12.68
N ARG A 182 -21.03 -15.72 11.58
CA ARG A 182 -22.13 -14.88 11.11
C ARG A 182 -23.33 -14.92 12.05
N GLU A 183 -23.75 -16.11 12.46
CA GLU A 183 -24.88 -16.29 13.39
C GLU A 183 -24.61 -15.63 14.75
N ALA A 184 -23.38 -15.73 15.27
CA ALA A 184 -22.95 -15.00 16.47
C ALA A 184 -22.90 -13.47 16.29
N LEU A 185 -22.72 -12.96 15.06
CA LEU A 185 -22.82 -11.53 14.77
C LEU A 185 -24.28 -11.09 14.64
N ASP A 186 -25.12 -11.86 13.96
CA ASP A 186 -26.57 -11.60 13.87
C ASP A 186 -27.22 -11.59 15.27
N GLN A 187 -26.88 -12.54 16.15
CA GLN A 187 -27.28 -12.55 17.57
C GLN A 187 -26.85 -11.29 18.33
N ARG A 188 -25.60 -10.83 18.12
CA ARG A 188 -25.08 -9.60 18.77
C ARG A 188 -25.78 -8.32 18.32
N PHE A 189 -26.40 -8.33 17.15
CA PHE A 189 -27.17 -7.22 16.59
C PHE A 189 -28.68 -7.53 16.53
N GLU A 190 -29.20 -8.49 17.32
CA GLU A 190 -30.64 -8.83 17.34
C GLU A 190 -31.55 -7.61 17.58
N HIS A 191 -31.16 -6.75 18.52
CA HIS A 191 -31.87 -5.52 18.87
C HIS A 191 -31.91 -4.49 17.71
N ASP A 192 -31.07 -4.69 16.70
CA ASP A 192 -30.88 -3.85 15.52
C ASP A 192 -31.45 -4.47 14.22
N GLY A 193 -32.06 -5.66 14.31
CA GLY A 193 -32.51 -6.43 13.15
C GLY A 193 -31.41 -7.29 12.51
N GLY A 194 -30.39 -7.67 13.29
CA GLY A 194 -29.21 -8.42 12.84
C GLY A 194 -28.28 -7.58 11.96
N ILE A 195 -27.32 -8.25 11.32
CA ILE A 195 -26.39 -7.61 10.36
C ILE A 195 -27.19 -7.02 9.19
N GLY A 196 -28.26 -7.69 8.75
CA GLY A 196 -29.14 -7.22 7.68
C GLY A 196 -29.84 -5.89 8.01
N GLY A 197 -30.43 -5.78 9.20
CA GLY A 197 -31.05 -4.53 9.66
C GLY A 197 -30.04 -3.39 9.84
N LEU A 198 -28.83 -3.70 10.32
CA LEU A 198 -27.76 -2.72 10.46
C LEU A 198 -27.26 -2.21 9.10
N LEU A 199 -27.07 -3.10 8.11
CA LEU A 199 -26.74 -2.74 6.73
C LEU A 199 -27.84 -1.90 6.08
N PHE A 200 -29.11 -2.31 6.17
CA PHE A 200 -30.24 -1.57 5.61
C PHE A 200 -30.35 -0.15 6.18
N ARG A 201 -30.09 0.04 7.48
CA ARG A 201 -30.08 1.37 8.09
C ARG A 201 -28.85 2.19 7.69
N LEU A 202 -27.69 1.57 7.47
CA LEU A 202 -26.53 2.25 6.88
C LEU A 202 -26.82 2.69 5.43
N GLU A 203 -27.40 1.82 4.62
CA GLU A 203 -27.84 2.15 3.24
C GLU A 203 -28.87 3.28 3.25
N THR A 204 -29.86 3.23 4.16
CA THR A 204 -30.86 4.30 4.30
C THR A 204 -30.25 5.62 4.77
N ALA A 205 -29.30 5.58 5.73
CA ALA A 205 -28.61 6.77 6.21
C ALA A 205 -27.64 7.36 5.17
N LEU A 206 -27.00 6.51 4.35
CA LEU A 206 -26.17 6.94 3.23
C LEU A 206 -27.01 7.47 2.06
N ALA A 207 -28.19 6.91 1.82
CA ALA A 207 -29.15 7.43 0.85
C ALA A 207 -29.75 8.79 1.26
N ALA A 208 -29.82 9.06 2.57
CA ALA A 208 -30.18 10.37 3.11
C ALA A 208 -29.06 11.42 3.00
N VAL A 209 -27.82 11.01 2.69
CA VAL A 209 -26.76 11.93 2.26
C VAL A 209 -26.93 12.14 0.75
N GLU A 210 -27.77 13.10 0.38
CA GLU A 210 -27.96 13.45 -1.03
C GLU A 210 -26.61 13.84 -1.66
N CYS A 211 -26.12 13.04 -2.61
CA CYS A 211 -24.90 13.38 -3.35
C CYS A 211 -24.99 14.76 -3.99
N GLY A 212 -26.20 15.23 -4.33
CA GLY A 212 -26.46 16.58 -4.83
C GLY A 212 -26.14 17.72 -3.85
N GLU A 213 -26.19 17.52 -2.53
CA GLU A 213 -25.72 18.54 -1.57
C GLU A 213 -24.19 18.61 -1.55
N ILE A 214 -23.52 17.46 -1.58
CA ILE A 214 -22.05 17.38 -1.67
C ILE A 214 -21.56 17.97 -2.99
N ASP A 215 -22.21 17.66 -4.11
CA ASP A 215 -21.86 18.19 -5.43
C ASP A 215 -22.16 19.69 -5.55
N ARG A 216 -23.21 20.22 -4.90
CA ARG A 216 -23.43 21.67 -4.77
C ARG A 216 -22.32 22.36 -3.99
N LEU A 217 -21.99 21.87 -2.80
CA LEU A 217 -20.92 22.43 -1.97
C LEU A 217 -19.57 22.37 -2.69
N ARG A 218 -19.30 21.30 -3.43
CA ARG A 218 -18.11 21.18 -4.28
C ARG A 218 -18.10 22.22 -5.40
N ALA A 219 -19.21 22.39 -6.12
CA ALA A 219 -19.31 23.40 -7.19
C ALA A 219 -19.16 24.83 -6.65
N GLU A 220 -19.66 25.11 -5.44
CA GLU A 220 -19.47 26.39 -4.76
C GLU A 220 -17.99 26.64 -4.40
N VAL A 221 -17.30 25.64 -3.82
CA VAL A 221 -15.86 25.72 -3.52
C VAL A 221 -15.02 25.89 -4.79
N ASP A 222 -15.33 25.15 -5.87
CA ASP A 222 -14.64 25.29 -7.15
C ASP A 222 -14.84 26.70 -7.75
N GLY A 223 -16.04 27.28 -7.65
CA GLY A 223 -16.33 28.66 -8.05
C GLY A 223 -15.58 29.72 -7.23
N LEU A 224 -15.46 29.53 -5.91
CA LEU A 224 -14.65 30.38 -5.04
C LEU A 224 -13.16 30.30 -5.39
N ALA A 225 -12.65 29.11 -5.70
CA ALA A 225 -11.25 28.90 -6.11
C ALA A 225 -10.91 29.64 -7.43
N VAL A 226 -11.81 29.60 -8.41
CA VAL A 226 -11.68 30.38 -9.67
C VAL A 226 -11.67 31.89 -9.37
N THR A 227 -12.56 32.36 -8.49
CA THR A 227 -12.65 33.78 -8.12
C THR A 227 -11.37 34.28 -7.45
N LEU A 228 -10.83 33.52 -6.48
CA LEU A 228 -9.56 33.84 -5.81
C LEU A 228 -8.37 33.85 -6.78
N THR A 229 -8.36 32.95 -7.77
CA THR A 229 -7.34 32.89 -8.81
C THR A 229 -7.38 34.17 -9.67
N SER A 230 -8.57 34.62 -10.07
CA SER A 230 -8.77 35.88 -10.80
C SER A 230 -8.25 37.09 -10.02
N TRP A 231 -8.57 37.21 -8.73
CA TRP A 231 -8.08 38.30 -7.88
C TRP A 231 -6.56 38.30 -7.72
N ARG A 232 -5.93 37.12 -7.56
CA ARG A 232 -4.47 36.99 -7.53
C ARG A 232 -3.83 37.53 -8.81
N ASP A 233 -4.39 37.20 -9.96
CA ASP A 233 -3.85 37.59 -11.26
C ASP A 233 -4.07 39.08 -11.54
N GLN A 234 -5.20 39.65 -11.09
CA GLN A 234 -5.43 41.11 -11.07
C GLN A 234 -4.42 41.86 -10.19
N LEU A 235 -4.15 41.37 -8.98
CA LEU A 235 -3.14 41.94 -8.08
C LEU A 235 -1.74 41.88 -8.68
N ALA A 236 -1.39 40.78 -9.38
CA ALA A 236 -0.13 40.67 -10.10
C ALA A 236 0.00 41.69 -11.24
N ALA A 237 -1.08 41.94 -12.00
CA ALA A 237 -1.12 42.96 -13.04
C ALA A 237 -0.96 44.39 -12.48
N VAL A 238 -1.60 44.70 -11.34
CA VAL A 238 -1.42 45.99 -10.65
C VAL A 238 0.01 46.16 -10.13
N ALA A 239 0.63 45.08 -9.61
CA ALA A 239 2.02 45.11 -9.17
C ALA A 239 3.02 45.32 -10.33
N GLU A 240 2.75 44.75 -11.52
CA GLU A 240 3.53 45.03 -12.74
C GLU A 240 3.38 46.50 -13.18
N LEU A 241 2.15 47.03 -13.23
CA LEU A 241 1.92 48.44 -13.57
C LEU A 241 2.63 49.39 -12.61
N LYS A 242 2.64 49.09 -11.31
CA LYS A 242 3.41 49.86 -10.32
C LYS A 242 4.91 49.80 -10.61
N ARG A 243 5.49 48.60 -10.81
CA ARG A 243 6.92 48.45 -11.15
C ARG A 243 7.33 49.21 -12.42
N ARG A 244 6.42 49.41 -13.37
CA ARG A 244 6.65 50.18 -14.60
C ARG A 244 6.48 51.70 -14.44
N LEU A 245 5.92 52.17 -13.33
CA LEU A 245 5.82 53.59 -12.97
C LEU A 245 6.95 54.01 -12.02
N ASP A 246 7.45 53.08 -11.22
CA ASP A 246 8.58 53.27 -10.29
C ASP A 246 9.97 53.16 -10.99
N ALA A 247 10.02 52.99 -12.32
CA ALA A 247 11.22 52.74 -13.13
C ALA A 247 11.36 53.71 -14.32
#